data_AF-A0A661UAB2-F1
#
_entry.id   AF-A0A661UAB2-F1
#
_cell.length_a   1.000
_cell.length_b   1.000
_cell.length_c   1.000
_cell.angle_alpha   90.00
_cell.angle_beta   90.00
_cell.angle_gamma   90.00
#
_symmetry.space_group_name_H-M   'P 1'
#
loop_
_entity.id
_entity.type
_entity.pdbx_description
1 polymer ?
#
loop_
_entity_poly.entity_id
_entity_poly.type
_entity_poly.pdbx_seq_one_letter_code
_entity_poly.pdbx_strand_id
1 'polypeptide(L)'
;MVEGKSDQESKVYTQTFLGLVQSIAAAGMAQLGKMANPVTGKVEKNLEQAQSSIAMLEMLKAKTKSNLDKNEETVLDTVLTNLRLNFVEEAKKSQEKPSKSEDTKKEPAKEKDAKSEQG
;
A
#
# COMPACT_ATOMS: atom_id res chain seq x y z
N MET A 1 16.14 15.02 -36.89
CA MET A 1 16.63 14.97 -35.50
C MET A 1 15.43 14.92 -34.55
N VAL A 2 14.97 13.72 -34.20
CA VAL A 2 13.93 13.46 -33.17
C VAL A 2 14.46 12.37 -32.25
N GLU A 3 15.69 12.53 -31.75
CA GLU A 3 16.37 11.51 -30.94
C GLU A 3 16.40 11.88 -29.44
N GLY A 4 15.76 12.98 -29.03
CA GLY A 4 15.79 13.46 -27.63
C GLY A 4 14.54 13.23 -26.78
N LYS A 5 13.39 12.87 -27.38
CA LYS A 5 12.12 12.69 -26.63
C LYS A 5 11.95 11.27 -26.06
N SER A 6 12.44 10.27 -26.79
CA SER A 6 12.28 8.85 -26.49
C SER A 6 12.94 8.43 -25.17
N ASP A 7 14.16 8.89 -24.92
CA ASP A 7 14.92 8.53 -23.71
C ASP A 7 14.37 9.18 -22.43
N GLN A 8 13.82 10.39 -22.55
CA GLN A 8 13.22 11.09 -21.42
C GLN A 8 11.90 10.46 -21.00
N GLU A 9 11.06 10.03 -21.95
CA GLU A 9 9.82 9.32 -21.66
C GLU A 9 10.08 7.96 -21.01
N SER A 10 11.05 7.19 -21.52
CA SER A 10 11.45 5.91 -20.92
C SER A 10 11.87 6.08 -19.46
N LYS A 11 12.69 7.10 -19.16
CA LYS A 11 13.13 7.36 -17.79
C LYS A 11 11.97 7.76 -16.87
N VAL A 12 11.02 8.55 -17.36
CA VAL A 12 9.80 8.89 -16.60
C VAL A 12 9.00 7.63 -16.31
N TYR A 13 8.82 6.74 -17.29
CA TYR A 13 8.10 5.47 -17.09
C TYR A 13 8.76 4.56 -16.07
N THR A 14 10.07 4.39 -16.11
CA THR A 14 10.82 3.64 -15.09
C THR A 14 10.60 4.24 -13.70
N GLN A 15 10.70 5.57 -13.56
CA GLN A 15 10.49 6.23 -12.26
C GLN A 15 9.05 6.07 -11.76
N THR A 16 8.05 6.20 -12.65
CA THR A 16 6.64 5.99 -12.31
C THR A 16 6.35 4.54 -11.95
N PHE A 17 6.94 3.58 -12.66
CA PHE A 17 6.81 2.16 -12.37
C PHE A 17 7.37 1.82 -10.99
N LEU A 18 8.60 2.27 -10.69
CA LEU A 18 9.21 2.10 -9.37
C LEU A 18 8.37 2.78 -8.28
N GLY A 19 7.84 3.98 -8.54
CA GLY A 19 6.93 4.67 -7.62
C GLY A 19 5.66 3.88 -7.33
N LEU A 20 5.05 3.27 -8.35
CA LEU A 20 3.89 2.41 -8.21
C LEU A 20 4.19 1.17 -7.37
N VAL A 21 5.31 0.48 -7.65
CA VAL A 21 5.76 -0.69 -6.88
C VAL A 21 5.94 -0.32 -5.41
N GLN A 22 6.58 0.81 -5.13
CA GLN A 22 6.79 1.29 -3.76
C GLN A 22 5.49 1.70 -3.07
N SER A 23 4.52 2.28 -3.80
CA SER A 23 3.21 2.62 -3.25
C SER A 23 2.43 1.37 -2.82
N ILE A 24 2.42 0.34 -3.66
CA ILE A 24 1.79 -0.95 -3.32
C ILE A 24 2.54 -1.62 -2.15
N ALA A 25 3.88 -1.52 -2.13
CA ALA A 25 4.70 -2.03 -1.04
C ALA A 25 4.35 -1.39 0.30
N ALA A 26 4.25 -0.06 0.33
CA ALA A 26 3.89 0.71 1.51
C ALA A 26 2.47 0.35 2.00
N ALA A 27 1.52 0.20 1.08
CA ALA A 27 0.17 -0.26 1.41
C ALA A 27 0.18 -1.66 2.04
N GLY A 28 0.95 -2.60 1.46
CA GLY A 28 1.13 -3.94 2.02
C GLY A 28 1.72 -3.92 3.43
N MET A 29 2.75 -3.11 3.68
CA MET A 29 3.32 -2.97 5.02
C MET A 29 2.36 -2.34 6.03
N ALA A 30 1.56 -1.35 5.61
CA ALA A 30 0.53 -0.76 6.45
C ALA A 30 -0.56 -1.79 6.80
N GLN A 31 -1.01 -2.58 5.82
CA GLN A 31 -1.97 -3.67 6.00
C GLN A 31 -1.43 -4.80 6.88
N LEU A 32 -0.10 -5.00 6.94
CA LEU A 32 0.52 -5.91 7.91
C LEU A 32 0.55 -5.35 9.34
N GLY A 33 0.09 -4.10 9.55
CA GLY A 33 0.14 -3.41 10.83
C GLY A 33 1.55 -2.95 11.23
N LYS A 34 2.51 -2.96 10.28
CA LYS A 34 3.90 -2.52 10.53
C LYS A 34 4.06 -1.01 10.45
N MET A 35 3.14 -0.32 9.76
CA MET A 35 3.16 1.13 9.56
C MET A 35 1.73 1.69 9.63
N ALA A 36 1.62 2.99 9.93
CA ALA A 36 0.35 3.69 9.80
C ALA A 36 0.00 3.85 8.32
N ASN A 37 -1.26 3.59 7.97
CA ASN A 37 -1.77 3.84 6.63
C ASN A 37 -1.68 5.36 6.35
N PRO A 38 -0.97 5.80 5.29
CA PRO A 38 -0.81 7.22 5.00
C PRO A 38 -2.12 7.93 4.62
N VAL A 39 -3.17 7.19 4.26
CA VAL A 39 -4.48 7.73 3.88
C VAL A 39 -5.39 7.87 5.10
N THR A 40 -5.45 6.85 5.97
CA THR A 40 -6.36 6.86 7.13
C THR A 40 -5.69 7.33 8.42
N GLY A 41 -4.36 7.37 8.46
CA GLY A 41 -3.56 7.65 9.66
C GLY A 41 -3.60 6.53 10.70
N LYS A 42 -4.27 5.40 10.42
CA LYS A 42 -4.47 4.30 11.37
C LYS A 42 -3.52 3.14 11.08
N VAL A 43 -3.09 2.47 12.15
CA VAL A 43 -2.37 1.19 12.06
C VAL A 43 -3.42 0.09 12.13
N GLU A 44 -3.80 -0.46 10.98
CA GLU A 44 -4.80 -1.52 10.88
C GLU A 44 -4.17 -2.78 10.30
N LYS A 45 -4.19 -3.86 11.07
CA LYS A 45 -3.69 -5.16 10.61
C LYS A 45 -4.79 -5.91 9.86
N ASN A 46 -4.66 -6.00 8.55
CA ASN A 46 -5.51 -6.77 7.65
C ASN A 46 -4.65 -7.66 6.73
N LEU A 47 -4.49 -8.93 7.12
CA LEU A 47 -3.71 -9.90 6.36
C LEU A 47 -4.31 -10.19 4.98
N GLU A 48 -5.64 -10.18 4.83
CA GLU A 48 -6.30 -10.44 3.55
C GLU A 48 -5.98 -9.35 2.52
N GLN A 49 -6.01 -8.09 2.96
CA GLN A 49 -5.57 -6.98 2.13
C GLN A 49 -4.06 -7.03 1.84
N ALA A 50 -3.23 -7.38 2.82
CA ALA A 50 -1.79 -7.55 2.60
C ALA A 50 -1.49 -8.64 1.55
N GLN A 51 -2.22 -9.76 1.59
CA GLN A 51 -2.13 -10.82 0.60
C GLN A 51 -2.54 -10.32 -0.80
N SER A 52 -3.58 -9.49 -0.88
CA SER A 52 -4.01 -8.87 -2.14
C SER A 52 -2.93 -7.95 -2.73
N SER A 53 -2.25 -7.17 -1.89
CA SER A 53 -1.12 -6.33 -2.31
C SER A 53 0.07 -7.16 -2.82
N ILE A 54 0.38 -8.28 -2.17
CA ILE A 54 1.40 -9.24 -2.65
C ILE A 54 1.00 -9.81 -4.00
N ALA A 55 -0.24 -10.28 -4.14
CA ALA A 55 -0.75 -10.84 -5.39
C ALA A 55 -0.70 -9.81 -6.54
N MET A 56 -0.95 -8.53 -6.27
CA MET A 56 -0.83 -7.47 -7.25
C MET A 56 0.62 -7.28 -7.73
N LEU A 57 1.59 -7.28 -6.82
CA LEU A 57 3.01 -7.19 -7.17
C LEU A 57 3.50 -8.44 -7.91
N GLU A 58 3.02 -9.63 -7.55
CA GLU A 58 3.28 -10.88 -8.27
C GLU A 58 2.73 -10.83 -9.70
N MET A 59 1.50 -10.36 -9.84
CA MET A 59 0.85 -10.18 -11.13
C MET A 59 1.61 -9.18 -11.99
N LEU A 60 2.04 -8.04 -11.42
CA LEU A 60 2.91 -7.08 -12.11
C LEU A 60 4.18 -7.77 -12.59
N LYS A 61 4.94 -8.43 -11.71
CA LYS A 61 6.16 -9.16 -12.10
C LYS A 61 5.91 -10.15 -13.25
N ALA A 62 4.84 -10.93 -13.18
CA ALA A 62 4.53 -11.92 -14.21
C ALA A 62 4.13 -11.28 -15.55
N LYS A 63 3.34 -10.19 -15.52
CA LYS A 63 2.87 -9.47 -16.70
C LYS A 63 3.94 -8.60 -17.33
N THR A 64 4.89 -8.10 -16.55
CA THR A 64 5.92 -7.16 -17.02
C THR A 64 7.29 -7.80 -17.23
N LYS A 65 7.49 -9.09 -16.95
CA LYS A 65 8.79 -9.79 -17.02
C LYS A 65 9.65 -9.49 -18.26
N SER A 66 9.06 -9.39 -19.45
CA SER A 66 9.80 -9.09 -20.70
C SER A 66 10.03 -7.60 -20.97
N ASN A 67 9.48 -6.71 -20.13
CA ASN A 67 9.60 -5.26 -20.22
C ASN A 67 10.36 -4.66 -19.03
N LEU A 68 10.85 -5.47 -18.09
CA LEU A 68 11.59 -5.00 -16.93
C LEU A 68 13.08 -4.89 -17.24
N ASP A 69 13.67 -3.76 -16.86
CA ASP A 69 15.10 -3.63 -16.74
C ASP A 69 15.62 -4.34 -15.48
N LYS A 70 16.92 -4.65 -15.43
CA LYS A 70 17.56 -5.33 -14.28
C LYS A 70 17.28 -4.64 -12.94
N ASN A 71 17.27 -3.31 -12.94
CA ASN A 71 17.00 -2.53 -11.74
C ASN A 71 15.55 -2.72 -11.27
N GLU A 72 14.60 -2.65 -12.21
CA GLU A 72 13.17 -2.79 -11.90
C GLU A 72 12.84 -4.21 -11.42
N GLU A 73 13.41 -5.23 -12.07
CA GLU A 73 13.28 -6.62 -11.64
C GLU A 73 13.83 -6.81 -10.22
N THR A 74 15.03 -6.28 -9.94
CA THR A 74 15.66 -6.37 -8.62
C THR A 74 14.80 -5.69 -7.54
N VAL A 75 14.25 -4.51 -7.82
CA VAL A 75 13.38 -3.79 -6.87
C VAL A 75 12.10 -4.58 -6.62
N LEU A 76 11.43 -5.06 -7.68
CA LEU A 76 10.23 -5.89 -7.56
C LEU A 76 10.48 -7.14 -6.71
N ASP A 77 11.58 -7.86 -6.97
CA ASP A 77 11.94 -9.06 -6.23
C ASP A 77 12.24 -8.78 -4.76
N THR A 78 12.97 -7.70 -4.50
CA THR A 78 13.29 -7.27 -3.13
C THR A 78 12.02 -6.92 -2.36
N VAL A 79 11.11 -6.15 -2.98
CA VAL A 79 9.84 -5.76 -2.37
C VAL A 79 8.96 -6.97 -2.10
N LEU A 80 8.79 -7.86 -3.09
CA LEU A 80 7.99 -9.08 -2.95
C LEU A 80 8.53 -9.99 -1.85
N THR A 81 9.85 -10.18 -1.80
CA THR A 81 10.49 -11.02 -0.78
C THR A 81 10.24 -10.45 0.62
N ASN A 82 10.47 -9.14 0.80
CA ASN A 82 10.24 -8.48 2.08
C ASN A 82 8.77 -8.59 2.52
N LEU A 83 7.81 -8.31 1.63
CA LEU A 83 6.39 -8.40 1.97
C LEU A 83 5.97 -9.82 2.32
N ARG A 84 6.41 -10.84 1.56
CA ARG A 84 6.09 -12.24 1.84
C ARG A 84 6.65 -12.69 3.19
N LEU A 85 7.89 -12.32 3.52
CA LEU A 85 8.50 -12.63 4.81
C LEU A 85 7.67 -12.03 5.96
N ASN A 86 7.40 -10.72 5.89
CA ASN A 86 6.60 -10.04 6.90
C ASN A 86 5.18 -10.61 6.99
N PHE A 87 4.57 -10.98 5.87
CA PHE A 87 3.25 -11.62 5.84
C PHE A 87 3.26 -12.97 6.57
N VAL A 88 4.24 -13.83 6.29
CA VAL A 88 4.34 -15.14 6.96
C VAL A 88 4.56 -14.98 8.46
N GLU A 89 5.42 -14.04 8.87
CA GLU A 89 5.64 -13.73 10.29
C GLU A 89 4.36 -13.26 10.98
N GLU A 90 3.65 -12.30 10.36
CA GLU A 90 2.43 -11.75 10.94
C GLU A 90 1.24 -12.72 10.87
N ALA A 91 1.18 -13.58 9.85
CA ALA A 91 0.17 -14.63 9.72
C ALA A 91 0.33 -15.69 10.82
N LYS A 92 1.57 -16.11 11.12
CA LYS A 92 1.85 -16.98 12.27
C LYS A 92 1.42 -16.34 13.59
N LYS A 93 1.68 -15.04 13.76
CA LYS A 93 1.34 -14.29 14.97
C LYS A 93 -0.18 -14.09 15.16
N SER A 94 -0.94 -13.97 14.07
CA SER A 94 -2.41 -13.84 14.11
C SER A 94 -3.14 -15.13 14.51
N GLN A 95 -2.52 -16.30 14.37
CA GLN A 95 -3.10 -17.56 14.83
C GLN A 95 -3.11 -17.71 16.35
N GLU A 96 -2.38 -16.85 17.09
CA GLU A 96 -2.25 -16.95 18.55
C GLU A 96 -3.10 -15.95 19.36
N LYS A 97 -3.73 -14.92 18.74
CA LYS A 97 -4.60 -13.95 19.45
C LYS A 97 -5.73 -13.41 18.57
N PRO A 98 -7.02 -13.56 18.96
CA PRO A 98 -8.11 -12.86 18.31
C PRO A 98 -8.17 -11.44 18.87
N SER A 99 -7.41 -10.50 18.30
CA SER A 99 -7.51 -9.09 18.71
C SER A 99 -8.43 -8.32 17.78
N LYS A 100 -9.63 -8.05 18.30
CA LYS A 100 -10.45 -6.87 18.05
C LYS A 100 -9.61 -5.63 17.71
N SER A 101 -9.98 -4.95 16.64
CA SER A 101 -9.85 -3.51 16.41
C SER A 101 -10.91 -3.19 15.36
N GLU A 102 -12.17 -3.08 15.78
CA GLU A 102 -12.82 -1.82 16.14
C GLU A 102 -13.22 -1.00 14.91
N ASP A 103 -14.41 -1.36 14.42
CA ASP A 103 -15.42 -0.41 14.01
C ASP A 103 -15.29 0.90 14.81
N THR A 104 -14.92 1.98 14.13
CA THR A 104 -15.23 3.32 14.63
C THR A 104 -15.91 4.08 13.53
N LYS A 105 -17.19 3.73 13.33
CA LYS A 105 -18.22 4.69 13.01
C LYS A 105 -18.15 5.85 14.02
N LYS A 106 -17.71 7.03 13.57
CA LYS A 106 -17.94 8.30 14.29
C LYS A 106 -18.29 9.42 13.32
N GLU A 107 -19.49 9.33 12.76
CA GLU A 107 -20.33 10.52 12.59
C GLU A 107 -21.24 10.61 13.82
N PRO A 108 -21.16 11.73 14.56
CA PRO A 108 -22.37 12.54 14.65
C PRO A 108 -22.04 14.03 14.62
N ALA A 109 -22.46 14.74 13.57
CA ALA A 109 -22.72 16.18 13.68
C ALA A 109 -24.21 16.35 14.01
N LYS A 110 -24.54 16.34 15.31
CA LYS A 110 -25.79 16.91 15.82
C LYS A 110 -25.55 18.42 15.94
N GLU A 111 -26.04 19.16 14.97
CA GLU A 111 -26.22 20.61 15.07
C GLU A 111 -27.40 20.90 16.00
N LYS A 112 -27.10 21.40 17.20
CA LYS A 112 -28.06 22.05 18.10
C LYS A 112 -27.30 23.05 18.98
N ASP A 113 -27.23 24.29 18.53
CA ASP A 113 -27.01 25.53 19.29
C ASP A 113 -27.43 26.68 18.36
N ALA A 114 -28.18 27.72 18.71
CA ALA A 114 -28.73 28.17 19.98
C ALA A 114 -29.90 29.13 19.68
N LYS A 115 -30.94 29.10 20.51
CA LYS A 115 -31.93 30.19 20.64
C LYS A 115 -31.79 30.79 22.03
N SER A 116 -31.27 32.00 22.10
CA SER A 116 -31.34 32.99 23.19
C SER A 116 -30.51 34.19 22.70
N GLU A 117 -30.84 35.47 22.81
CA GLU A 117 -31.91 36.29 23.35
C GLU A 117 -31.57 37.69 22.79
N GLN A 118 -32.56 38.50 22.42
CA GLN A 118 -32.46 39.95 22.59
C GLN A 118 -33.88 40.50 22.62
N GLY A 119 -34.21 41.09 23.78
CA GLY A 119 -35.40 41.91 23.96
C GLY A 119 -35.22 43.32 23.43
#